data_AF-A0A925VVU8-F1
#
_entry.id   AF-A0A925VVU8-F1
#
_cell.length_a   1.000
_cell.length_b   1.000
_cell.length_c   1.000
_cell.angle_alpha   90.00
_cell.angle_beta   90.00
_cell.angle_gamma   90.00
#
_symmetry.space_group_name_H-M   'P 1'
#
loop_
_entity.id
_entity.type
_entity.pdbx_description
1 polymer ?
#
loop_
_entity_poly.entity_id
_entity_poly.type
_entity_poly.pdbx_seq_one_letter_code
_entity_poly.pdbx_strand_id
1 'polypeptide(L)'
;MLVTLTSKEVSRLPKASEASLPFIAQTLDLAEQQPKFAPGYVDIPGLRLGLTAWQQLQRIARRLQPLATNLASTTIKLGSEAYMTARAFYSSGQQAARQAVPGAQDALNVLKARFEQSSARKAKAAAPAPAS
;
A
#
# COMPACT_ATOMS: atom_id res chain seq x y z
N MET A 1 19.41 -3.94 4.23
CA MET A 1 18.28 -4.85 4.50
C MET A 1 17.03 -4.02 4.71
N LEU A 2 15.91 -4.36 4.06
CA LEU A 2 14.60 -3.78 4.35
C LEU A 2 13.85 -4.72 5.29
N VAL A 3 13.05 -4.16 6.20
CA VAL A 3 12.32 -4.93 7.22
C VAL A 3 10.87 -4.49 7.27
N THR A 4 9.99 -5.42 7.63
CA THR A 4 8.57 -5.14 7.89
C THR A 4 8.37 -5.12 9.39
N LEU A 5 7.72 -4.07 9.89
CA LEU A 5 7.34 -3.95 11.29
C LEU A 5 5.83 -4.15 11.43
N THR A 6 5.43 -4.86 12.48
CA THR A 6 4.04 -4.92 12.93
C THR A 6 3.63 -3.59 13.57
N SER A 7 2.33 -3.32 13.64
CA SER A 7 1.80 -2.12 14.31
C SER A 7 2.23 -2.04 15.78
N LYS A 8 2.38 -3.19 16.45
CA LYS A 8 2.84 -3.28 17.85
C LYS A 8 4.33 -2.96 18.00
N GLU A 9 5.16 -3.29 17.02
CA GLU A 9 6.57 -2.91 17.02
C GLU A 9 6.72 -1.41 16.74
N VAL A 10 6.00 -0.89 15.75
CA VAL A 10 6.01 0.54 15.42
C VAL A 10 5.60 1.41 16.61
N SER A 11 4.59 0.99 17.38
CA SER A 11 4.12 1.76 18.54
C SER A 11 5.12 1.82 19.69
N ARG A 12 6.03 0.86 19.78
CA ARG A 12 7.05 0.77 20.82
C ARG A 12 8.34 1.53 20.50
N LEU A 13 8.53 1.95 19.25
CA LEU A 13 9.73 2.64 18.82
C LEU A 13 9.63 4.16 19.06
N PRO A 14 10.71 4.81 19.54
CA PRO A 14 10.81 6.26 19.46
C PRO A 14 10.80 6.68 17.99
N LYS A 15 9.92 7.61 17.64
CA LYS A 15 9.64 7.98 16.25
C LYS A 15 10.46 9.21 15.87
N ALA A 16 11.42 9.03 14.97
CA ALA A 16 12.03 10.14 14.25
C ALA A 16 11.17 10.49 13.04
N SER A 17 10.93 11.78 12.83
CA SER A 17 10.31 12.32 11.62
C SER A 17 11.28 13.26 10.92
N GLU A 18 10.92 13.78 9.75
CA GLU A 18 11.75 14.78 9.06
C GLU A 18 12.03 16.01 9.94
N ALA A 19 11.11 16.36 10.85
CA ALA A 19 11.30 17.43 11.82
C ALA A 19 12.37 17.12 12.88
N SER A 20 12.68 15.84 13.12
CA SER A 20 13.74 15.41 14.04
C SER A 20 15.15 15.55 13.44
N LEU A 21 15.26 15.71 12.12
CA LEU A 21 16.54 15.66 11.42
C LEU A 21 17.54 16.75 11.85
N PRO A 22 17.15 18.03 12.03
CA PRO A 22 18.07 19.06 12.50
C PRO A 22 18.66 18.74 13.88
N PHE A 23 17.83 18.23 14.79
CA PHE A 23 18.28 17.84 16.13
C PHE A 23 19.29 16.68 16.09
N ILE A 24 19.00 15.62 15.31
CA ILE A 24 19.88 14.46 15.20
C ILE A 24 21.21 14.85 14.55
N ALA A 25 21.18 15.67 13.50
CA ALA A 25 22.40 16.15 12.83
C ALA A 25 23.26 16.99 13.76
N GLN A 26 22.68 17.98 14.44
CA GLN A 26 23.42 18.82 15.38
C GLN A 26 23.96 18.03 16.58
N THR A 27 23.23 17.01 17.03
CA THR A 27 23.69 16.10 18.09
C THR A 27 24.93 15.33 17.63
N LEU A 28 24.93 14.82 16.40
CA LEU A 28 26.09 14.15 15.83
C LEU A 28 27.29 15.09 15.72
N ASP A 29 27.09 16.29 15.15
CA ASP A 29 28.16 17.28 15.00
C ASP A 29 28.80 17.63 16.35
N LEU A 30 27.98 17.86 17.37
CA LEU A 30 28.48 18.16 18.72
C LEU A 30 29.19 16.96 19.35
N ALA A 31 28.65 15.75 19.20
CA ALA A 31 29.27 14.54 19.74
C ALA A 31 30.65 14.27 19.11
N GLU A 32 30.81 14.57 17.82
CA GLU A 32 32.07 14.41 17.10
C GLU A 32 33.10 15.49 17.47
N GLN A 33 32.66 16.74 17.66
CA GLN A 33 33.54 17.84 18.06
C GLN A 33 33.96 17.78 19.52
N GLN A 34 33.07 17.28 20.40
CA GLN A 34 33.26 17.26 21.84
C GLN A 34 33.02 15.83 22.40
N PRO A 35 33.83 14.84 22.02
CA PRO A 35 33.61 13.45 22.41
C PRO A 35 33.67 13.22 23.93
N LYS A 36 34.28 14.15 24.68
CA LYS A 36 34.27 14.16 26.16
C LYS A 36 32.86 14.21 26.77
N PHE A 37 31.86 14.68 26.03
CA PHE A 37 30.45 14.70 26.47
C PHE A 37 29.69 13.42 26.11
N ALA A 38 30.30 12.51 25.35
CA ALA A 38 29.70 11.23 25.00
C ALA A 38 30.15 10.15 26.01
N PRO A 39 29.25 9.62 26.86
CA PRO A 39 29.55 8.48 27.70
C PRO A 39 29.97 7.27 26.87
N GLY A 40 30.71 6.32 27.46
CA GLY A 40 31.22 5.15 26.74
C GLY A 40 30.18 4.21 26.11
N TYR A 41 28.89 4.36 26.45
CA TYR A 41 27.81 3.61 25.80
C TYR A 41 27.30 4.28 24.51
N VAL A 42 27.69 5.51 24.21
CA VAL A 42 27.24 6.23 23.01
C VAL A 42 28.11 5.84 21.82
N ASP A 43 27.49 5.15 20.87
CA ASP A 43 28.11 4.77 19.60
C ASP A 43 27.98 5.91 18.57
N ILE A 44 28.94 6.84 18.57
CA ILE A 44 29.00 7.95 17.62
C ILE A 44 29.13 7.45 16.16
N PRO A 45 30.02 6.49 15.84
CA PRO A 45 30.04 5.87 14.51
C PRO A 45 28.69 5.28 14.08
N GLY A 46 28.00 4.59 14.99
CA GLY A 46 26.66 4.05 14.76
C GLY A 46 25.62 5.13 14.48
N LEU A 47 25.66 6.25 15.22
CA LEU A 47 24.78 7.41 14.97
C LEU A 47 25.02 8.00 13.57
N ARG A 48 26.29 8.20 13.17
CA ARG A 48 26.65 8.70 11.84
C ARG A 48 26.13 7.79 10.73
N LEU A 49 26.36 6.49 10.86
CA LEU A 49 25.90 5.48 9.91
C LEU A 49 24.36 5.49 9.82
N GLY A 50 23.68 5.50 10.97
CA GLY A 50 22.22 5.51 11.06
C GLY A 50 21.61 6.75 10.40
N LEU A 51 22.12 7.94 10.70
CA LEU A 51 21.65 9.20 10.10
C LEU A 51 21.84 9.19 8.57
N THR A 52 23.02 8.77 8.10
CA THR A 52 23.33 8.70 6.67
C THR A 52 22.39 7.73 5.94
N ALA A 53 22.22 6.53 6.48
CA ALA A 53 21.35 5.51 5.90
C ALA A 53 19.89 5.97 5.90
N TRP A 54 19.42 6.55 7.00
CA TRP A 54 18.06 7.06 7.11
C TRP A 54 17.76 8.15 6.08
N GLN A 55 18.66 9.13 5.92
CA GLN A 55 18.51 10.17 4.89
C GLN A 55 18.51 9.61 3.46
N GLN A 56 19.36 8.63 3.16
CA GLN A 56 19.37 7.95 1.86
C GLN A 56 18.04 7.23 1.59
N LEU A 57 17.54 6.49 2.58
CA LEU A 57 16.26 5.78 2.47
C LEU A 57 15.08 6.75 2.33
N GLN A 58 15.07 7.87 3.06
CA GLN A 58 14.05 8.90 2.90
C GLN A 58 14.05 9.49 1.48
N ARG A 59 15.22 9.73 0.88
CA ARG A 59 15.31 10.17 -0.53
C ARG A 59 14.75 9.12 -1.50
N ILE A 60 15.06 7.84 -1.30
CA ILE A 60 14.54 6.75 -2.13
C ILE A 60 13.01 6.64 -1.96
N ALA A 61 12.52 6.64 -0.72
CA ALA A 61 11.10 6.56 -0.41
C ALA A 61 10.30 7.69 -1.09
N ARG A 62 10.80 8.93 -1.03
CA ARG A 62 10.18 10.07 -1.73
C ARG A 62 10.12 9.89 -3.25
N ARG A 63 11.10 9.24 -3.86
CA ARG A 63 11.09 8.93 -5.32
C ARG A 63 10.12 7.80 -5.67
N LEU A 64 9.96 6.83 -4.76
CA LEU A 64 9.03 5.71 -4.94
C LEU A 64 7.58 6.10 -4.69
N GLN A 65 7.31 7.11 -3.85
CA GLN A 65 5.95 7.50 -3.47
C GLN A 65 5.08 7.87 -4.69
N PRO A 66 5.51 8.74 -5.64
CA PRO A 66 4.72 9.02 -6.83
C PRO A 66 4.47 7.78 -7.70
N LEU A 67 5.47 6.89 -7.81
CA LEU A 67 5.33 5.65 -8.57
C LEU A 67 4.27 4.73 -7.94
N ALA A 68 4.30 4.56 -6.62
CA ALA A 68 3.30 3.78 -5.90
C ALA A 68 1.89 4.37 -6.06
N THR A 69 1.75 5.70 -5.91
CA THR A 69 0.47 6.40 -6.12
C THR A 69 -0.05 6.25 -7.54
N ASN A 70 0.82 6.42 -8.55
CA ASN A 70 0.46 6.29 -9.95
C ASN A 70 0.07 4.85 -10.30
N LEU A 71 0.80 3.85 -9.77
CA LEU A 71 0.48 2.44 -9.97
C LEU A 71 -0.89 2.08 -9.38
N ALA A 72 -1.18 2.55 -8.15
CA ALA A 72 -2.48 2.36 -7.52
C ALA A 72 -3.61 3.00 -8.35
N SER A 73 -3.39 4.22 -8.83
CA SER A 73 -4.36 4.98 -9.63
C SER A 73 -4.63 4.31 -10.98
N THR A 74 -3.58 3.86 -11.67
CA THR A 74 -3.70 3.12 -12.94
C THR A 74 -4.41 1.79 -12.75
N THR A 75 -4.15 1.07 -11.66
CA THR A 75 -4.83 -0.20 -11.37
C THR A 75 -6.33 0.03 -11.20
N ILE A 76 -6.74 1.10 -10.50
CA ILE A 76 -8.15 1.48 -10.36
C ILE A 76 -8.75 1.84 -11.71
N LYS A 77 -8.06 2.66 -12.51
CA LYS A 77 -8.55 3.09 -13.84
C LYS A 77 -8.78 1.89 -14.77
N LEU A 78 -7.77 1.04 -14.94
CA LEU A 78 -7.85 -0.14 -15.80
C LEU A 78 -8.91 -1.13 -15.31
N GLY A 79 -9.01 -1.35 -14.00
CA GLY A 79 -10.05 -2.18 -13.42
C GLY A 79 -11.46 -1.64 -13.68
N SER A 80 -11.65 -0.32 -13.59
CA SER A 80 -12.93 0.33 -13.90
C SER A 80 -13.30 0.17 -15.38
N GLU A 81 -12.37 0.43 -16.29
CA GLU A 81 -12.57 0.27 -17.73
C GLU A 81 -12.92 -1.18 -18.09
N ALA A 82 -12.14 -2.15 -17.60
CA ALA A 82 -12.42 -3.56 -17.80
C ALA A 82 -13.81 -3.97 -17.26
N TYR A 83 -14.19 -3.47 -16.09
CA TYR A 83 -15.49 -3.75 -15.49
C TYR A 83 -16.64 -3.15 -16.30
N MET A 84 -16.50 -1.91 -16.80
CA MET A 84 -17.52 -1.31 -17.66
C MET A 84 -17.73 -2.11 -18.95
N THR A 85 -16.64 -2.52 -19.62
CA THR A 85 -16.71 -3.35 -20.82
C THR A 85 -17.36 -4.70 -20.54
N ALA A 86 -16.98 -5.36 -19.44
CA ALA A 86 -17.60 -6.62 -19.02
C ALA A 86 -19.11 -6.45 -18.75
N ARG A 87 -19.53 -5.34 -18.14
CA ARG A 87 -20.96 -5.03 -17.92
C ARG A 87 -21.71 -4.78 -19.22
N ALA A 88 -21.09 -4.07 -20.17
CA ALA A 88 -21.69 -3.85 -21.48
C ALA A 88 -21.92 -5.19 -22.22
N PHE A 89 -20.92 -6.09 -22.19
CA PHE A 89 -21.05 -7.43 -22.76
C PHE A 89 -22.15 -8.26 -22.07
N TYR A 90 -22.20 -8.23 -20.74
CA TYR A 90 -23.25 -8.91 -19.98
C TYR A 90 -24.66 -8.40 -20.36
N SER A 91 -24.83 -7.08 -20.49
CA SER A 91 -26.08 -6.45 -20.93
C SER A 91 -26.44 -6.86 -22.37
N SER A 92 -25.46 -6.90 -23.27
CA SER A 92 -25.65 -7.40 -24.64
C SER A 92 -26.09 -8.86 -24.67
N GLY A 93 -25.50 -9.72 -23.83
CA GLY A 93 -25.93 -11.12 -23.68
C GLY A 93 -27.38 -11.26 -23.23
N GLN A 94 -27.85 -10.38 -22.33
CA GLN A 94 -29.26 -10.33 -21.93
C GLN A 94 -30.18 -9.96 -23.09
N GLN A 95 -29.79 -9.01 -23.93
CA GLN A 95 -30.55 -8.62 -25.12
C GLN A 95 -30.59 -9.76 -26.15
N ALA A 96 -29.44 -10.39 -26.42
CA ALA A 96 -29.34 -11.52 -27.35
C ALA A 96 -30.18 -12.72 -26.90
N ALA A 97 -30.21 -13.02 -25.59
CA ALA A 97 -31.06 -14.06 -25.04
C ALA A 97 -32.56 -13.76 -25.23
N ARG A 98 -32.99 -12.50 -25.04
CA ARG A 98 -34.38 -12.06 -25.32
C ARG A 98 -34.76 -12.19 -26.78
N GLN A 99 -33.79 -12.05 -27.69
CA GLN A 99 -33.98 -12.21 -29.13
C GLN A 99 -33.81 -13.67 -29.59
N ALA A 100 -33.65 -14.62 -28.66
CA ALA A 100 -33.43 -16.04 -28.95
C ALA A 100 -32.23 -16.32 -29.87
N VAL A 101 -31.17 -15.51 -29.77
CA VAL A 101 -29.91 -15.75 -30.48
C VAL A 101 -29.33 -17.10 -29.99
N PRO A 102 -28.97 -18.03 -30.91
CA PRO A 102 -28.43 -19.33 -30.53
C PRO A 102 -27.25 -19.23 -29.57
N GLY A 103 -27.27 -20.01 -28.48
CA GLY A 103 -26.20 -20.06 -27.46
C GLY A 103 -26.14 -18.86 -26.50
N ALA A 104 -26.94 -17.81 -26.70
CA ALA A 104 -26.90 -16.61 -25.85
C ALA A 104 -27.38 -16.88 -24.41
N GLN A 105 -28.39 -17.73 -24.23
CA GLN A 105 -28.92 -18.07 -22.90
C GLN A 105 -27.87 -18.82 -22.06
N ASP A 106 -27.13 -19.75 -22.66
CA ASP A 106 -26.08 -20.50 -21.97
C ASP A 106 -24.93 -19.60 -21.54
N ALA A 107 -24.47 -18.73 -22.46
CA ALA A 107 -23.44 -17.74 -22.16
C ALA A 107 -23.88 -16.77 -21.04
N LEU A 108 -25.13 -16.31 -21.07
CA LEU A 108 -25.70 -15.44 -20.04
C LEU A 108 -25.74 -16.13 -18.67
N ASN A 109 -26.16 -17.40 -18.62
CA ASN A 109 -26.24 -18.17 -17.38
C ASN A 109 -24.86 -18.32 -16.71
N VAL A 110 -23.81 -18.57 -17.51
CA VAL A 110 -22.42 -18.63 -17.01
C VAL A 110 -21.99 -17.32 -16.37
N LEU A 111 -22.24 -16.19 -17.05
CA LEU A 111 -21.88 -14.87 -16.53
C LEU A 111 -22.70 -14.48 -15.29
N LYS A 112 -24.00 -14.80 -15.29
CA LYS A 112 -24.90 -14.53 -14.16
C LYS A 112 -24.44 -15.23 -12.89
N ALA A 113 -24.11 -16.53 -12.98
CA ALA A 113 -23.59 -17.30 -11.86
C ALA A 113 -22.30 -16.67 -11.29
N ARG A 114 -21.39 -16.20 -12.15
CA ARG A 114 -20.17 -15.50 -11.73
C ARG A 114 -20.45 -14.17 -11.05
N PHE A 115 -21.40 -13.40 -11.57
CA PHE A 115 -21.77 -12.09 -11.01
C PHE A 115 -22.40 -12.22 -9.61
N GLU A 116 -23.26 -13.21 -9.41
CA GLU A 116 -23.90 -13.50 -8.11
C GLU A 116 -22.87 -13.95 -7.06
N GLN A 117 -21.94 -14.83 -7.45
CA GLN A 117 -20.83 -15.26 -6.58
C GLN A 117 -19.93 -14.09 -6.16
N SER A 118 -19.62 -13.18 -7.10
CA SER A 118 -18.83 -11.97 -6.81
C SER A 118 -19.55 -11.06 -5.82
N SER A 119 -20.86 -10.85 -6.01
CA SER A 119 -21.70 -10.03 -5.14
C SER A 119 -21.78 -10.59 -3.71
N ALA A 120 -21.95 -11.91 -3.57
CA ALA A 120 -22.00 -12.58 -2.27
C ALA A 120 -20.67 -12.47 -1.50
N ARG A 121 -19.53 -12.62 -2.20
CA ARG A 121 -18.20 -12.44 -1.59
C ARG A 121 -17.98 -11.00 -1.11
N LYS A 122 -18.41 -10.01 -1.91
CA LYS A 122 -18.32 -8.60 -1.54
C LYS A 122 -19.15 -8.28 -0.28
N ALA A 123 -20.36 -8.84 -0.17
CA ALA A 123 -21.21 -8.69 1.01
C ALA A 123 -20.56 -9.31 2.27
N LYS A 124 -19.96 -10.49 2.15
CA LYS A 124 -19.26 -11.15 3.26
C LYS A 124 -18.03 -10.38 3.74
N ALA A 125 -17.28 -9.76 2.82
CA ALA A 125 -16.12 -8.93 3.15
C ALA A 125 -16.48 -7.58 3.79
N ALA A 126 -17.71 -7.09 3.58
CA ALA A 126 -18.22 -5.84 4.14
C ALA A 126 -18.91 -6.01 5.51
N ALA A 127 -19.12 -7.26 5.97
CA ALA A 127 -19.66 -7.51 7.30
C ALA A 127 -18.61 -7.15 8.37
N PRO A 128 -18.97 -6.40 9.43
CA PRO A 128 -18.03 -6.09 10.51
C PRO A 128 -17.57 -7.38 11.18
N ALA A 129 -16.28 -7.48 11.48
CA ALA A 129 -15.71 -8.61 12.22
C ALA A 129 -16.43 -8.75 13.58
N PRO A 130 -16.75 -9.98 14.03
CA PRO A 130 -17.36 -10.17 15.34
C PRO A 130 -16.41 -9.63 16.41
N ALA A 131 -16.93 -8.74 17.26
CA ALA A 131 -16.21 -8.24 18.42
C ALA A 131 -15.75 -9.44 19.27
N SER A 132 -14.44 -9.54 19.50
CA SER A 132 -13.82 -10.48 20.45
C SER A 132 -13.15 -9.70 21.55
#